data_AF-A0A949XZH4-F1
#
_entry.id   AF-A0A949XZH4-F1
#
_cell.length_a   1.000
_cell.length_b   1.000
_cell.length_c   1.000
_cell.angle_alpha   90.00
_cell.angle_beta   90.00
_cell.angle_gamma   90.00
#
_symmetry.space_group_name_H-M   'P 1'
#
loop_
_entity.id
_entity.type
_entity.pdbx_description
1 polymer ?
#
loop_
_entity_poly.entity_id
_entity_poly.type
_entity_poly.pdbx_seq_one_letter_code
_entity_poly.pdbx_strand_id
1 'polypeptide(L)' 'MDRTPDSYFERLVASAGRIARHASYPGKQQAVDQCVADVEDLIASGRVTAAQGEILLDILSGACPQMA' A
#
# COMPACT_ATOMS: atom_id res chain seq x y z
N MET A 1 17.67 -12.84 15.96
CA MET A 1 16.65 -12.93 14.91
C MET A 1 15.59 -11.89 15.25
N ASP A 2 15.80 -10.67 14.78
CA ASP A 2 14.95 -9.52 15.08
C ASP A 2 13.84 -9.45 14.03
N ARG A 3 12.59 -9.77 14.41
CA ARG A 3 11.40 -9.47 13.61
C ARG A 3 10.89 -8.13 14.08
N THR A 4 11.33 -7.04 13.45
CA THR A 4 10.78 -5.72 13.70
C THR A 4 9.66 -5.44 12.67
N PRO A 5 8.42 -5.14 13.12
CA PRO A 5 7.27 -4.88 12.26
C PRO A 5 7.44 -3.69 11.29
N ASP A 6 8.38 -2.77 11.58
CA ASP A 6 8.80 -1.70 10.66
C ASP A 6 9.24 -2.24 9.28
N SER A 7 10.01 -3.32 9.25
CA SER A 7 10.52 -3.86 7.98
C SER A 7 9.43 -4.41 7.05
N TYR A 8 8.30 -4.87 7.60
CA TYR A 8 7.20 -5.40 6.79
C TYR A 8 6.36 -4.28 6.21
N PHE A 9 5.99 -3.30 7.03
CA PHE A 9 5.21 -2.15 6.58
C PHE A 9 6.00 -1.28 5.59
N GLU A 10 7.28 -1.00 5.86
CA GLU A 10 8.15 -0.26 4.92
C GLU A 10 8.25 -0.94 3.56
N ARG A 11 8.28 -2.28 3.52
CA ARG A 11 8.27 -3.04 2.26
C ARG A 11 6.96 -2.91 1.51
N LEU A 12 5.82 -2.83 2.21
CA LEU A 12 4.52 -2.57 1.60
C LEU A 12 4.46 -1.16 1.03
N VAL A 13 4.92 -0.15 1.79
CA VAL A 13 5.03 1.25 1.35
C VAL A 13 5.91 1.38 0.10
N ALA A 14 7.09 0.76 0.09
CA ALA A 14 7.99 0.78 -1.06
C ALA A 14 7.37 0.11 -2.30
N SER A 15 6.60 -0.96 -2.11
CA SER A 15 5.91 -1.66 -3.20
C SER A 15 4.76 -0.83 -3.75
N ALA A 16 3.89 -0.31 -2.89
CA ALA A 16 2.79 0.59 -3.26
C ALA A 16 3.30 1.82 -4.01
N GLY A 17 4.40 2.44 -3.54
CA GLY A 17 5.02 3.60 -4.19
C GLY A 17 5.55 3.30 -5.59
N ARG A 18 6.07 2.09 -5.84
CA ARG A 18 6.50 1.68 -7.20
C ARG A 18 5.31 1.53 -8.15
N ILE A 19 4.20 0.95 -7.66
CA ILE A 19 2.97 0.79 -8.44
C ILE A 19 2.39 2.16 -8.80
N ALA A 20 2.30 3.06 -7.82
CA ALA A 20 1.78 4.41 -8.00
C ALA A 20 2.60 5.21 -9.02
N ARG A 21 3.94 5.18 -8.92
CA ARG A 21 4.86 5.90 -9.79
C ARG A 21 5.05 5.27 -11.17
N HIS A 22 4.55 4.06 -11.41
CA HIS A 22 4.71 3.40 -12.70
C HIS A 22 4.00 4.19 -13.81
N ALA A 23 4.62 4.31 -14.99
CA ALA A 23 4.00 4.96 -16.13
C ALA A 23 2.65 4.30 -16.46
N SER A 24 1.64 5.11 -16.80
CA SER A 24 0.30 4.64 -17.12
C SER A 24 0.34 3.69 -18.32
N TYR A 25 0.06 2.42 -18.04
CA TYR A 25 -0.08 1.36 -19.03
C TYR A 25 -1.52 0.82 -18.97
N PRO A 26 -2.14 0.41 -20.10
CA PRO A 26 -3.43 -0.26 -20.07
C PRO A 26 -3.43 -1.45 -19.09
N GLY A 27 -4.31 -1.42 -18.08
CA GLY A 27 -4.36 -2.41 -16.99
C GLY A 27 -3.78 -1.92 -15.66
N LYS A 28 -3.13 -0.76 -15.61
CA LYS A 28 -2.64 -0.17 -14.33
C LYS A 28 -3.79 0.06 -13.33
N GLN A 29 -4.93 0.55 -13.79
CA GLN A 29 -6.10 0.77 -12.93
C GLN A 29 -6.58 -0.54 -12.30
N GLN A 30 -6.69 -1.61 -13.09
CA GLN A 30 -7.04 -2.94 -12.59
C GLN A 30 -6.03 -3.48 -11.56
N ALA A 31 -4.73 -3.24 -11.78
CA ALA A 31 -3.70 -3.62 -10.82
C ALA A 31 -3.80 -2.79 -9.52
N VAL A 32 -4.14 -1.50 -9.62
CA VAL A 32 -4.38 -0.65 -8.44
C VAL A 32 -5.61 -1.13 -7.68
N ASP A 33 -6.72 -1.41 -8.36
CA ASP A 33 -7.95 -1.93 -7.74
C ASP A 33 -7.70 -3.26 -7.01
N GLN A 34 -6.91 -4.15 -7.62
CA GLN A 34 -6.51 -5.40 -6.98
C GLN A 34 -5.65 -5.14 -5.75
N CYS A 35 -4.70 -4.20 -5.81
CA CYS A 35 -3.89 -3.84 -4.65
C CYS A 35 -4.70 -3.19 -3.53
N VAL A 36 -5.78 -2.46 -3.84
CA VAL A 36 -6.71 -1.93 -2.84
C VAL A 36 -7.40 -3.09 -2.10
N ALA A 37 -7.95 -4.07 -2.82
CA ALA A 37 -8.55 -5.25 -2.23
C ALA A 37 -7.54 -6.04 -1.36
N ASP A 38 -6.30 -6.19 -1.82
CA ASP A 38 -5.25 -6.86 -1.06
C ASP A 38 -4.94 -6.12 0.25
N VAL A 39 -4.99 -4.78 0.27
CA VAL A 39 -4.80 -3.99 1.49
C VAL A 39 -5.96 -4.19 2.46
N GLU A 40 -7.20 -4.23 1.98
CA GLU A 40 -8.38 -4.53 2.81
C GLU A 40 -8.27 -5.91 3.47
N ASP A 41 -7.80 -6.92 2.74
CA ASP A 41 -7.53 -8.26 3.27
C ASP A 41 -6.41 -8.26 4.31
N LEU A 42 -5.36 -7.44 4.13
CA LEU A 42 -4.30 -7.28 5.12
C LEU A 42 -4.79 -6.62 6.41
N ILE A 43 -5.74 -5.67 6.33
CA ILE A 43 -6.39 -5.06 7.49
C ILE A 43 -7.29 -6.10 8.18
N ALA A 44 -8.14 -6.80 7.42
CA ALA A 44 -9.07 -7.79 7.95
C ALA A 44 -8.34 -8.97 8.64
N SER A 45 -7.17 -9.34 8.13
CA SER A 45 -6.31 -10.36 8.73
C SER A 45 -5.46 -9.87 9.91
N GLY A 46 -5.50 -8.57 10.23
CA GLY A 46 -4.72 -7.95 11.31
C GLY A 46 -3.22 -7.91 11.05
N ARG A 47 -2.78 -8.09 9.79
CA ARG A 47 -1.36 -8.04 9.40
C ARG A 47 -0.85 -6.62 9.29
N VAL A 48 -1.75 -5.67 9.08
CA VAL A 48 -1.52 -4.23 9.19
C VAL A 48 -2.64 -3.63 10.03
N THR A 49 -2.37 -2.51 10.68
CA THR A 49 -3.42 -1.74 11.37
C THR A 49 -4.27 -0.97 10.35
N ALA A 50 -5.46 -0.52 10.76
CA ALA A 50 -6.31 0.33 9.92
C ALA A 50 -5.56 1.60 9.45
N ALA A 51 -4.80 2.24 10.36
CA ALA A 51 -3.99 3.42 10.03
C ALA A 51 -2.86 3.11 9.02
N GLN A 52 -2.22 1.94 9.12
CA GLN A 52 -1.24 1.50 8.12
C GLN A 52 -1.90 1.21 6.77
N GLY A 53 -3.10 0.65 6.78
CA GLY A 53 -3.91 0.42 5.57
C GLY A 53 -4.25 1.71 4.84
N GLU A 54 -4.74 2.72 5.56
CA GLU A 54 -5.03 4.05 4.98
C GLU A 54 -3.81 4.67 4.29
N ILE A 55 -2.63 4.60 4.91
CA ILE A 55 -1.39 5.09 4.30
C ILE A 55 -1.08 4.36 2.98
N LEU A 56 -1.28 3.04 2.91
CA LEU A 56 -1.05 2.27 1.69
C LEU A 56 -2.05 2.63 0.59
N LEU A 57 -3.33 2.84 0.93
CA LEU A 57 -4.37 3.26 0.00
C LEU A 57 -4.10 4.66 -0.57
N ASP A 58 -3.68 5.60 0.27
CA ASP A 58 -3.28 6.95 -0.16
C ASP A 58 -2.14 6.86 -1.19
N ILE A 59 -1.10 6.09 -0.88
CA ILE A 59 0.03 5.89 -1.81
C ILE A 59 -0.44 5.30 -3.14
N LEU A 60 -1.29 4.26 -3.12
CA LEU A 60 -1.80 3.60 -4.33
C LEU A 60 -2.67 4.51 -5.19
N SER A 61 -3.46 5.38 -4.57
CA SER A 61 -4.27 6.39 -5.26
C SER A 61 -3.43 7.51 -5.90
N GLY A 62 -2.15 7.61 -5.53
CA GLY A 62 -1.27 8.70 -5.95
C GLY A 62 -1.52 10.00 -5.19
N ALA A 63 -2.40 9.98 -4.18
CA ALA A 63 -2.45 11.02 -3.16
C ALA A 63 -1.15 10.93 -2.37
N CYS A 64 -0.20 11.81 -2.68
CA CYS A 64 0.98 11.97 -1.84
C CYS A 64 0.47 12.18 -0.41
N PRO A 65 0.86 11.36 0.58
CA PRO A 65 0.38 11.52 1.94
C PRO A 65 0.81 12.92 2.39
N GLN A 66 -0.18 13.81 2.52
CA GLN A 66 0.01 15.10 3.15
C GLN A 66 0.21 14.81 4.64
N MET A 67 1.48 14.65 5.03
CA MET A 67 1.85 14.70 6.43
C MET A 67 1.52 16.11 6.93
N ALA A 68 0.35 16.24 7.57
CA ALA A 68 -0.06 17.39 8.35
C ALA A 68 0.35 17.18 9.82
#